data_AF-A0A9N9CJK5-F1
#
_entry.id   AF-A0A9N9CJK5-F1
#
_cell.length_a   1.000
_cell.length_b   1.000
_cell.length_c   1.000
_cell.angle_alpha   90.00
_cell.angle_beta   90.00
_cell.angle_gamma   90.00
#
_symmetry.space_group_name_H-M   'P 1'
#
loop_
_entity.id
_entity.type
_entity.pdbx_description
1 polymer ?
#
loop_
_entity_poly.entity_id
_entity_poly.type
_entity_poly.pdbx_seq_one_letter_code
_entity_poly.pdbx_strand_id
1 'polypeptide(L)'
;RLEREWWKGKRTQSESPLPGDLSDSPVTNQPYDVVAIHITIPAVLYENQRSSSFPILRGPHKFSSSTLLKSDLCGPWSLPDGKPMTKDQYPFPSSGSGKDSGGWVWISTWEIDMSQARIDAEGWQYARSFDEPEEMWTEAPSGTTGRYVRRRRWIRIMKRLDEPTDENDYVAKAKAVIDKGKTENGSSASDELERFTEAIEILKEGIES
;
A
#
# COMPACT_ATOMS: atom_id res chain seq x y z
N ARG A 1 36.12 6.05 -16.35
CA ARG A 1 35.22 5.19 -15.55
C ARG A 1 35.65 5.34 -14.09
N LEU A 2 35.10 6.37 -13.43
CA LEU A 2 35.45 6.83 -12.08
C LEU A 2 34.43 6.26 -11.11
N GLU A 3 34.86 5.45 -10.15
CA GLU A 3 34.08 5.15 -8.94
C GLU A 3 35.01 4.61 -7.85
N ARG A 4 34.75 5.06 -6.61
CA ARG A 4 35.23 4.57 -5.29
C ARG A 4 36.39 5.33 -4.61
N GLU A 5 36.10 6.49 -4.01
CA GLU A 5 36.93 7.08 -2.93
C GLU A 5 36.07 8.00 -2.00
N TRP A 6 34.85 7.61 -1.58
CA TRP A 6 34.01 8.49 -0.74
C TRP A 6 34.20 8.37 0.78
N TRP A 7 35.02 7.42 1.27
CA TRP A 7 35.17 7.14 2.70
C TRP A 7 36.51 7.58 3.34
N LYS A 8 37.38 8.31 2.63
CA LYS A 8 38.66 8.79 3.20
C LYS A 8 38.68 10.30 3.42
N GLY A 9 37.89 10.75 4.39
CA GLY A 9 37.98 12.11 4.94
C GLY A 9 38.21 12.07 6.44
N LYS A 10 39.47 12.19 6.89
CA LYS A 10 39.80 12.49 8.29
C LYS A 10 39.25 13.87 8.62
N ARG A 11 38.28 13.96 9.53
CA ARG A 11 37.98 15.20 10.26
C ARG A 11 38.18 14.92 11.74
N THR A 12 39.11 15.66 12.31
CA THR A 12 39.50 15.73 13.72
C THR A 12 38.29 15.78 14.65
N GLN A 13 38.23 14.86 15.63
CA GLN A 13 37.32 14.96 16.77
C GLN A 13 37.64 16.26 17.53
N SER A 14 36.74 17.24 17.47
CA SER A 14 36.60 18.23 18.54
C SER A 14 35.87 17.56 19.70
N GLU A 15 36.36 17.81 20.92
CA GLU A 15 35.90 17.25 22.20
C GLU A 15 34.38 17.10 22.30
N SER A 16 33.97 15.92 22.78
CA SER A 16 32.59 15.58 23.09
C SER A 16 32.08 16.42 24.27
N PRO A 17 30.93 17.11 24.16
CA PRO A 17 30.25 17.64 25.34
C PRO A 17 29.80 16.48 26.24
N LEU A 18 29.95 16.67 27.55
CA LEU A 18 29.60 15.73 28.61
C LEU A 18 28.13 15.23 28.52
N PRO A 19 27.83 14.04 29.08
CA PRO A 19 26.49 13.44 29.00
C PRO A 19 25.55 14.17 29.95
N GLY A 20 24.82 15.18 29.45
CA GLY A 20 23.95 15.98 30.30
C GLY A 20 22.81 16.73 29.61
N ASP A 21 22.56 16.54 28.32
CA ASP A 21 21.52 17.32 27.63
C ASP A 21 20.87 16.56 26.46
N LEU A 22 20.20 15.46 26.76
CA LEU A 22 19.31 14.74 25.83
C LEU A 22 17.83 14.88 26.23
N SER A 23 17.48 15.84 27.10
CA SER A 23 16.09 16.03 27.55
C SER A 23 15.15 16.60 26.49
N ASP A 24 15.67 17.07 25.36
CA ASP A 24 14.87 17.63 24.26
C ASP A 24 14.71 16.70 23.05
N SER A 25 15.12 15.42 23.17
CA SER A 25 14.69 14.43 22.18
C SER A 25 13.20 14.16 22.39
N PRO A 26 12.33 14.39 21.39
CA PRO A 26 10.92 14.05 21.53
C PRO A 26 10.83 12.57 21.89
N VAL A 27 10.23 12.28 23.04
CA VAL A 27 10.09 10.95 23.62
C VAL A 27 9.57 9.99 22.55
N THR A 28 10.44 9.14 22.01
CA THR A 28 10.13 8.19 20.92
C THR A 28 9.42 6.93 21.40
N ASN A 29 8.74 6.96 22.56
CA ASN A 29 7.91 5.84 23.04
C ASN A 29 6.54 5.74 22.32
N GLN A 30 6.34 6.58 21.30
CA GLN A 30 5.35 6.45 20.24
C GLN A 30 5.41 5.11 19.48
N PRO A 31 4.50 4.12 19.54
CA PRO A 31 4.51 3.05 18.53
C PRO A 31 4.39 3.66 17.13
N TYR A 32 5.22 3.18 16.21
CA TYR A 32 5.30 3.68 14.84
C TYR A 32 3.97 3.47 14.09
N ASP A 33 3.26 4.56 13.81
CA ASP A 33 2.02 4.52 13.02
C ASP A 33 2.31 4.81 11.53
N VAL A 34 2.35 3.74 10.74
CA VAL A 34 2.59 3.79 9.29
C VAL A 34 1.57 4.68 8.58
N VAL A 35 0.30 4.65 9.01
CA VAL A 35 -0.80 5.38 8.37
C VAL A 35 -0.72 6.88 8.66
N ALA A 36 -0.19 7.25 9.83
CA ALA A 36 0.04 8.65 10.18
C ALA A 36 1.20 9.26 9.37
N ILE A 37 2.28 8.48 9.19
CA ILE A 37 3.56 8.96 8.66
C ILE A 37 3.64 8.90 7.14
N HIS A 38 3.11 7.84 6.51
CA HIS A 38 3.27 7.63 5.09
C HIS A 38 2.03 8.04 4.29
N ILE A 39 2.25 8.77 3.20
CA ILE A 39 1.21 9.12 2.22
C ILE A 39 0.96 8.00 1.21
N THR A 40 1.87 7.02 1.09
CA THR A 40 1.73 5.89 0.16
C THR A 40 1.99 4.60 0.92
N ILE A 41 1.02 3.71 0.97
CA ILE A 41 1.11 2.44 1.71
C ILE A 41 0.64 1.26 0.86
N PRO A 42 1.25 0.07 1.01
CA PRO A 42 0.77 -1.14 0.38
C PRO A 42 -0.34 -1.78 1.21
N ALA A 43 -1.48 -2.06 0.58
CA ALA A 43 -2.43 -3.05 1.05
C ALA A 43 -1.89 -4.46 0.77
N VAL A 44 -2.12 -5.37 1.71
CA VAL A 44 -1.66 -6.76 1.62
C VAL A 44 -2.84 -7.69 1.85
N LEU A 45 -3.01 -8.66 0.95
CA LEU A 45 -4.01 -9.72 1.05
C LEU A 45 -3.38 -11.06 0.66
N TYR A 46 -3.82 -12.15 1.29
CA TYR A 46 -3.44 -13.51 0.91
C TYR A 46 -4.58 -14.20 0.20
N GLU A 47 -4.27 -14.89 -0.89
CA GLU A 47 -5.13 -15.90 -1.53
C GLU A 47 -4.76 -17.27 -0.98
N ASN A 48 -5.73 -18.07 -0.54
CA ASN A 48 -5.50 -19.33 0.16
C ASN A 48 -6.17 -20.51 -0.55
N GLN A 49 -5.46 -21.63 -0.63
CA GLN A 49 -5.96 -22.87 -1.21
C GLN A 49 -5.48 -24.09 -0.44
N ARG A 50 -6.25 -25.18 -0.53
CA ARG A 50 -5.88 -26.48 0.05
C ARG A 50 -5.79 -27.54 -1.05
N SER A 51 -4.84 -28.45 -0.91
CA SER A 51 -4.75 -29.62 -1.78
C SER A 51 -5.93 -30.58 -1.55
N SER A 52 -6.55 -31.06 -2.61
CA SER A 52 -7.47 -32.19 -2.54
C SER A 52 -6.68 -33.49 -2.35
N SER A 53 -6.97 -34.26 -1.30
CA SER A 53 -6.46 -35.63 -1.17
C SER A 53 -7.50 -36.61 -1.72
N PHE A 54 -7.28 -37.16 -2.92
CA PHE A 54 -8.00 -38.37 -3.34
C PHE A 54 -7.07 -39.57 -3.14
N PRO A 55 -7.40 -40.50 -2.22
CA PRO A 55 -6.49 -41.56 -1.79
C PRO A 55 -6.17 -42.62 -2.87
N ILE A 56 -6.82 -42.57 -4.04
CA ILE A 56 -6.76 -43.64 -5.05
C ILE A 56 -5.88 -43.26 -6.26
N LEU A 57 -5.61 -41.97 -6.49
CA LEU A 57 -4.83 -41.54 -7.65
C LEU A 57 -3.53 -40.88 -7.21
N ARG A 58 -2.39 -41.53 -7.49
CA ARG A 58 -1.03 -40.98 -7.34
C ARG A 58 -0.79 -39.85 -8.37
N GLY A 59 -1.55 -38.77 -8.25
CA GLY A 59 -1.46 -37.58 -9.09
C GLY A 59 -0.83 -36.39 -8.36
N PRO A 60 -0.47 -35.33 -9.10
CA PRO A 60 0.01 -34.09 -8.50
C PRO A 60 -1.05 -33.46 -7.58
N HIS A 61 -0.59 -32.74 -6.55
CA HIS A 61 -1.47 -31.99 -5.65
C HIS A 61 -2.35 -31.03 -6.46
N LYS A 62 -3.67 -31.21 -6.41
CA LYS A 62 -4.62 -30.25 -6.99
C LYS A 62 -5.06 -29.29 -5.90
N PHE A 63 -4.72 -28.02 -6.05
CA PHE A 63 -5.09 -26.97 -5.09
C PHE A 63 -6.35 -26.24 -5.55
N SER A 64 -7.23 -25.96 -4.60
CA SER A 64 -8.42 -25.14 -4.82
C SER A 64 -8.80 -24.42 -3.53
N SER A 65 -9.55 -23.33 -3.64
CA SER A 65 -10.22 -22.71 -2.49
C SER A 65 -11.46 -23.51 -2.07
N SER A 66 -12.07 -24.26 -2.99
CA SER A 66 -13.25 -25.11 -2.72
C SER A 66 -12.95 -26.30 -1.80
N THR A 67 -11.68 -26.66 -1.66
CA THR A 67 -11.18 -27.76 -0.83
C THR A 67 -10.72 -27.29 0.54
N LEU A 68 -10.87 -26.00 0.86
CA LEU A 68 -10.64 -25.47 2.21
C LEU A 68 -11.60 -26.11 3.21
N LEU A 69 -11.09 -26.37 4.40
CA LEU A 69 -11.85 -26.94 5.51
C LEU A 69 -12.55 -25.82 6.28
N LYS A 70 -13.61 -26.16 7.03
CA LYS A 70 -14.23 -25.22 7.98
C LYS A 70 -13.27 -24.77 9.09
N SER A 71 -12.25 -25.58 9.37
CA SER A 71 -11.17 -25.24 10.30
C SER A 71 -10.14 -24.27 9.72
N ASP A 72 -10.13 -24.05 8.40
CA ASP A 72 -9.26 -23.08 7.75
C ASP A 72 -9.88 -21.69 7.90
N LEU A 73 -9.68 -21.09 9.07
CA LEU A 73 -10.33 -19.83 9.46
C LEU A 73 -9.98 -18.65 8.56
N CYS A 74 -8.90 -18.74 7.78
CA CYS A 74 -8.52 -17.72 6.80
C CYS A 74 -9.48 -17.65 5.59
N GLY A 75 -10.20 -18.72 5.28
CA GLY A 75 -11.02 -18.79 4.08
C GLY A 75 -10.20 -18.61 2.78
N PRO A 76 -10.86 -18.39 1.63
CA PRO A 76 -10.18 -18.26 0.33
C PRO A 76 -9.26 -17.05 0.21
N TRP A 77 -9.51 -16.03 1.03
CA TRP A 77 -8.85 -14.74 0.99
C TRP A 77 -8.77 -14.19 2.41
N SER A 78 -7.60 -13.71 2.83
CA SER A 78 -7.39 -13.24 4.20
C SER A 78 -6.42 -12.08 4.30
N LEU A 79 -6.57 -11.28 5.36
CA LEU A 79 -5.56 -10.32 5.80
C LEU A 79 -4.31 -11.03 6.36
N PRO A 80 -3.19 -10.30 6.57
CA PRO A 80 -1.98 -10.85 7.18
C PRO A 80 -2.18 -11.43 8.60
N ASP A 81 -3.19 -10.96 9.32
CA ASP A 81 -3.59 -11.49 10.63
C ASP A 81 -4.43 -12.79 10.54
N GLY A 82 -4.68 -13.28 9.32
CA GLY A 82 -5.48 -14.47 9.04
C GLY A 82 -6.98 -14.22 9.02
N LYS A 83 -7.48 -12.99 9.24
CA LYS A 83 -8.91 -12.69 9.18
C LYS A 83 -9.43 -12.79 7.73
N PRO A 84 -10.55 -13.50 7.48
CA PRO A 84 -11.17 -13.54 6.16
C PRO A 84 -11.51 -12.16 5.63
N MET A 85 -11.21 -11.95 4.35
CA MET A 85 -11.47 -10.69 3.64
C MET A 85 -11.64 -10.98 2.16
N THR A 86 -12.18 -10.06 1.35
CA THR A 86 -12.16 -10.19 -0.11
C THR A 86 -11.43 -9.00 -0.74
N LYS A 87 -10.98 -9.16 -1.99
CA LYS A 87 -10.28 -8.09 -2.74
C LYS A 87 -11.08 -6.79 -2.82
N ASP A 88 -12.40 -6.89 -2.90
CA ASP A 88 -13.32 -5.76 -3.07
C ASP A 88 -13.72 -5.12 -1.75
N GLN A 89 -13.58 -5.84 -0.63
CA GLN A 89 -13.94 -5.37 0.71
C GLN A 89 -12.75 -4.86 1.51
N TYR A 90 -11.58 -4.71 0.89
CA TYR A 90 -10.39 -4.22 1.59
C TYR A 90 -10.63 -2.79 2.09
N PRO A 91 -10.63 -2.55 3.41
CA PRO A 91 -10.97 -1.25 3.97
C PRO A 91 -9.84 -0.25 3.75
N PHE A 92 -10.19 1.01 3.53
CA PHE A 92 -9.24 2.10 3.70
C PHE A 92 -8.92 2.27 5.20
N PRO A 93 -7.71 2.74 5.54
CA PRO A 93 -7.42 3.14 6.90
C PRO A 93 -8.41 4.23 7.34
N SER A 94 -9.18 3.97 8.39
CA SER A 94 -10.06 4.99 8.97
C SER A 94 -9.17 6.06 9.58
N SER A 95 -9.11 7.23 8.94
CA SER A 95 -8.68 8.43 9.63
C SER A 95 -9.78 8.75 10.64
N GLY A 96 -9.47 8.99 11.91
CA GLY A 96 -10.47 9.16 12.99
C GLY A 96 -11.51 10.28 12.78
N SER A 97 -11.38 11.07 11.70
CA SER A 97 -12.42 11.94 11.16
C SER A 97 -13.41 11.12 10.34
N GLY A 98 -14.70 11.08 10.69
CA GLY A 98 -15.76 10.27 10.07
C GLY A 98 -16.08 10.51 8.59
N LYS A 99 -15.06 10.61 7.74
CA LYS A 99 -15.08 10.60 6.28
C LYS A 99 -14.65 9.19 5.87
N ASP A 100 -15.50 8.49 5.11
CA ASP A 100 -15.43 7.04 4.88
C ASP A 100 -14.10 6.50 4.30
N SER A 101 -13.24 7.37 3.75
CA SER A 101 -11.93 6.99 3.19
C SER A 101 -10.74 7.79 3.68
N GLY A 102 -10.91 8.82 4.53
CA GLY A 102 -9.77 9.61 5.06
C GLY A 102 -8.79 10.17 4.00
N GLY A 103 -9.25 10.42 2.76
CA GLY A 103 -8.42 10.88 1.64
C GLY A 103 -7.67 9.78 0.89
N TRP A 104 -7.82 8.51 1.26
CA TRP A 104 -7.15 7.39 0.59
C TRP A 104 -7.80 7.03 -0.74
N VAL A 105 -6.95 6.78 -1.74
CA VAL A 105 -7.33 6.36 -3.09
C VAL A 105 -6.36 5.28 -3.56
N TRP A 106 -6.89 4.28 -4.27
CA TRP A 106 -6.08 3.27 -4.94
C TRP A 106 -5.38 3.87 -6.15
N ILE A 107 -4.06 3.74 -6.20
CA ILE A 107 -3.23 4.19 -7.33
C ILE A 107 -2.69 3.02 -8.17
N SER A 108 -2.92 1.79 -7.73
CA SER A 108 -2.61 0.58 -8.49
C SER A 108 -3.77 -0.43 -8.48
N THR A 109 -3.64 -1.46 -9.29
CA THR A 109 -4.45 -2.69 -9.21
C THR A 109 -3.79 -3.71 -8.27
N TRP A 110 -4.53 -4.77 -7.92
CA TRP A 110 -3.97 -5.91 -7.20
C TRP A 110 -2.96 -6.65 -8.06
N GLU A 111 -1.76 -6.85 -7.54
CA GLU A 111 -0.66 -7.56 -8.19
C GLU A 111 -0.09 -8.63 -7.25
N ILE A 112 0.53 -9.67 -7.80
CA ILE A 112 1.18 -10.72 -7.01
C ILE A 112 2.52 -10.18 -6.52
N ASP A 113 2.78 -10.28 -5.22
CA ASP A 113 4.05 -9.89 -4.62
C ASP A 113 5.10 -10.99 -4.82
N MET A 114 5.92 -10.84 -5.86
CA MET A 114 7.03 -11.74 -6.17
C MET A 114 8.30 -11.45 -5.34
N SER A 115 8.26 -10.50 -4.39
CA SER A 115 9.42 -10.19 -3.53
C SER A 115 9.51 -11.09 -2.29
N GLN A 116 8.47 -11.89 -2.03
CA GLN A 116 8.45 -12.83 -0.91
C GLN A 116 9.51 -13.93 -1.10
N ALA A 117 10.13 -14.34 0.00
CA ALA A 117 10.99 -15.52 -0.02
C ALA A 117 10.15 -16.81 -0.12
N ARG A 118 10.76 -17.88 -0.63
CA ARG A 118 10.18 -19.25 -0.64
C ARG A 118 8.85 -19.34 -1.38
N ILE A 119 8.75 -18.63 -2.50
CA ILE A 119 7.62 -18.71 -3.45
C ILE A 119 8.03 -19.49 -4.70
N ASP A 120 7.07 -20.14 -5.35
CA ASP A 120 7.26 -20.64 -6.71
C ASP A 120 7.17 -19.52 -7.77
N ALA A 121 7.31 -19.91 -9.05
CA ALA A 121 7.24 -19.00 -10.19
C ALA A 121 5.87 -18.31 -10.36
N GLU A 122 4.82 -18.80 -9.71
CA GLU A 122 3.47 -18.23 -9.73
C GLU A 122 3.14 -17.43 -8.45
N GLY A 123 4.10 -17.30 -7.53
CA GLY A 123 3.98 -16.56 -6.27
C GLY A 123 3.37 -17.33 -5.11
N TRP A 124 3.26 -18.67 -5.20
CA TRP A 124 2.73 -19.49 -4.11
C TRP A 124 3.79 -19.92 -3.11
N GLN A 125 3.46 -19.82 -1.83
CA GLN A 125 4.15 -20.51 -0.74
C GLN A 125 3.32 -21.72 -0.29
N TYR A 126 3.97 -22.78 0.19
CA TYR A 126 3.35 -24.04 0.58
C TYR A 126 3.65 -24.41 2.03
N ALA A 127 2.68 -24.97 2.75
CA ALA A 127 2.85 -25.47 4.12
C ALA A 127 1.93 -26.67 4.40
N ARG A 128 2.04 -27.27 5.60
CA ARG A 128 1.14 -28.34 6.05
C ARG A 128 -0.20 -27.80 6.54
N SER A 129 -0.20 -26.62 7.13
CA SER A 129 -1.38 -25.89 7.60
C SER A 129 -1.12 -24.38 7.61
N PHE A 130 -2.19 -23.58 7.78
CA PHE A 130 -2.11 -22.11 7.71
C PHE A 130 -1.51 -21.47 8.97
N ASP A 131 -1.44 -22.21 10.08
CA ASP A 131 -0.91 -21.81 11.38
C ASP A 131 0.59 -22.15 11.56
N GLU A 132 1.21 -22.80 10.57
CA GLU A 132 2.65 -23.03 10.55
C GLU A 132 3.41 -21.68 10.50
N PRO A 133 4.52 -21.55 11.25
CA PRO A 133 5.31 -20.33 11.27
C PRO A 133 5.96 -20.07 9.91
N GLU A 134 6.27 -18.80 9.62
CA GLU A 134 6.74 -18.31 8.30
C GLU A 134 7.93 -19.11 7.75
N GLU A 135 8.81 -19.60 8.63
CA GLU A 135 10.01 -20.35 8.29
C GLU A 135 9.71 -21.75 7.73
N MET A 136 8.55 -22.31 8.07
CA MET A 136 8.10 -23.64 7.63
C MET A 136 7.40 -23.61 6.26
N TRP A 137 7.11 -22.41 5.73
CA TRP A 137 6.59 -22.24 4.38
C TRP A 137 7.68 -22.42 3.34
N THR A 138 7.41 -23.18 2.28
CA THR A 138 8.38 -23.57 1.24
C THR A 138 7.90 -23.18 -0.15
N GLU A 139 8.82 -23.14 -1.13
CA GLU A 139 8.52 -22.85 -2.54
C GLU A 139 7.81 -24.01 -3.27
N ALA A 140 7.83 -25.21 -2.70
CA ALA A 140 7.13 -26.37 -3.24
C ALA A 140 6.76 -27.36 -2.11
N PRO A 141 5.71 -28.19 -2.29
CA PRO A 141 5.40 -29.26 -1.36
C PRO A 141 6.57 -30.25 -1.18
N SER A 142 6.95 -30.55 0.06
CA SER A 142 7.99 -31.55 0.37
C SER A 142 7.48 -32.98 0.13
N GLY A 143 7.31 -33.37 -1.13
CA GLY A 143 6.90 -34.70 -1.56
C GLY A 143 5.51 -34.76 -2.24
N THR A 144 5.22 -35.92 -2.84
CA THR A 144 3.98 -36.17 -3.59
C THR A 144 2.83 -36.63 -2.71
N THR A 145 3.06 -36.82 -1.40
CA THR A 145 2.08 -37.37 -0.46
C THR A 145 1.81 -36.40 0.69
N GLY A 146 0.59 -36.47 1.21
CA GLY A 146 0.13 -35.66 2.34
C GLY A 146 -0.72 -34.47 1.93
N ARG A 147 -1.27 -33.81 2.95
CA ARG A 147 -2.10 -32.61 2.81
C ARG A 147 -1.20 -31.39 2.89
N TYR A 148 -1.38 -30.51 1.93
CA TYR A 148 -0.75 -29.20 1.87
C TYR A 148 -1.80 -28.12 1.76
N VAL A 149 -1.44 -26.95 2.28
CA VAL A 149 -2.05 -25.67 1.96
C VAL A 149 -1.07 -24.84 1.17
N ARG A 150 -1.59 -23.86 0.44
CA ARG A 150 -0.76 -22.84 -0.19
C ARG A 150 -1.40 -21.48 -0.03
N ARG A 151 -0.56 -20.45 0.01
CA ARG A 151 -1.00 -19.06 0.00
C ARG A 151 -0.20 -18.23 -1.00
N ARG A 152 -0.82 -17.20 -1.54
CA ARG A 152 -0.17 -16.25 -2.46
C ARG A 152 -0.45 -14.83 -2.01
N ARG A 153 0.61 -14.04 -1.85
CA ARG A 153 0.51 -12.65 -1.38
C ARG A 153 0.19 -11.73 -2.55
N TRP A 154 -0.85 -10.94 -2.38
CA TRP A 154 -1.29 -9.90 -3.28
C TRP A 154 -1.05 -8.54 -2.63
N ILE A 155 -0.58 -7.58 -3.42
CA ILE A 155 -0.35 -6.20 -3.01
C ILE A 155 -1.13 -5.23 -3.89
N ARG A 156 -1.57 -4.13 -3.31
CA ARG A 156 -2.18 -3.00 -4.02
C ARG A 156 -1.77 -1.71 -3.34
N ILE A 157 -1.43 -0.69 -4.10
CA ILE A 157 -0.91 0.56 -3.55
C ILE A 157 -2.04 1.57 -3.44
N MET A 158 -2.16 2.16 -2.25
CA MET A 158 -3.00 3.32 -2.01
C MET A 158 -2.16 4.53 -1.63
N LYS A 159 -2.65 5.70 -2.01
CA LYS A 159 -2.08 6.99 -1.66
C LYS A 159 -3.13 7.82 -0.93
N ARG A 160 -2.74 8.49 0.15
CA ARG A 160 -3.52 9.54 0.79
C ARG A 160 -3.36 10.79 -0.05
N LEU A 161 -4.47 11.30 -0.57
CA LEU A 161 -4.52 12.66 -1.08
C LEU A 161 -4.63 13.55 0.15
N ASP A 162 -3.71 14.49 0.28
CA ASP A 162 -3.89 15.59 1.20
C ASP A 162 -5.19 16.30 0.78
N GLU A 163 -6.09 16.55 1.74
CA GLU A 163 -7.17 17.47 1.44
C GLU A 163 -6.52 18.80 1.09
N PRO A 164 -6.85 19.39 -0.07
CA PRO A 164 -6.31 20.69 -0.38
C PRO A 164 -6.75 21.62 0.75
N THR A 165 -5.78 22.24 1.42
CA THR A 165 -6.09 23.38 2.28
C THR A 165 -6.74 24.45 1.39
N ASP A 166 -7.61 25.31 1.92
CA ASP A 166 -8.20 26.42 1.15
C ASP A 166 -7.12 27.24 0.38
N GLU A 167 -5.89 27.27 0.91
CA GLU A 167 -4.74 27.89 0.25
C GLU A 167 -4.14 27.09 -0.92
N ASN A 168 -4.23 25.76 -0.93
CA ASN A 168 -3.69 24.89 -1.98
C ASN A 168 -4.77 24.27 -2.89
N ASP A 169 -6.05 24.61 -2.73
CA ASP A 169 -7.11 24.17 -3.65
C ASP A 169 -7.11 24.97 -4.95
N TYR A 170 -6.06 24.79 -5.74
CA TYR A 170 -5.90 25.43 -7.05
C TYR A 170 -7.04 25.05 -8.01
N VAL A 171 -7.67 23.88 -7.83
CA VAL A 171 -8.84 23.46 -8.62
C VAL A 171 -10.07 24.29 -8.25
N ALA A 172 -10.36 24.47 -6.96
CA ALA A 172 -11.45 25.33 -6.51
C ALA A 172 -11.23 26.79 -6.89
N LYS A 173 -9.98 27.29 -6.80
CA LYS A 173 -9.61 28.65 -7.25
C LYS A 173 -9.86 28.84 -8.75
N ALA A 174 -9.37 27.92 -9.60
CA ALA A 174 -9.60 27.95 -11.03
C ALA A 174 -11.10 27.88 -11.38
N LYS A 175 -11.87 27.06 -10.67
CA LYS A 175 -13.33 26.97 -10.83
C LYS A 175 -14.03 28.27 -10.44
N ALA A 176 -13.61 28.93 -9.37
CA ALA A 176 -14.17 30.19 -8.92
C ALA A 176 -13.98 31.31 -9.97
N VAL A 177 -12.81 31.37 -10.62
CA VAL A 177 -12.53 32.30 -11.73
C VAL A 177 -13.51 32.10 -12.89
N ILE A 178 -13.74 30.84 -13.28
CA ILE A 178 -14.67 30.50 -14.37
C ILE A 178 -16.12 30.83 -13.99
N ASP A 179 -16.56 30.47 -12.78
CA ASP A 179 -17.95 30.65 -12.36
C ASP A 179 -18.31 32.13 -12.13
N LYS A 180 -17.35 32.96 -11.71
CA LYS A 180 -17.51 34.42 -11.62
C LYS A 180 -17.91 35.05 -12.97
N GLY A 181 -17.39 34.49 -14.07
CA GLY A 181 -17.70 34.96 -15.41
C GLY A 181 -19.10 34.60 -15.91
N LYS A 182 -19.70 33.52 -15.42
CA LYS A 182 -21.07 33.11 -15.80
C LYS A 182 -22.15 34.00 -15.18
N THR A 183 -21.85 34.64 -14.06
CA THR A 183 -22.78 35.55 -13.38
C THR A 183 -22.81 36.95 -14.00
N GLU A 184 -21.81 37.30 -14.82
CA GLU A 184 -21.70 38.60 -15.47
C GLU A 184 -22.33 38.55 -16.88
N ASN A 185 -23.60 38.97 -16.97
CA ASN A 185 -24.31 39.09 -18.26
C ASN A 185 -23.65 40.18 -19.13
N GLY A 186 -22.97 39.77 -20.21
CA GLY A 186 -22.37 40.69 -21.19
C GLY A 186 -20.86 40.54 -21.42
N SER A 187 -20.25 39.45 -20.96
CA SER A 187 -18.80 39.21 -21.15
C SER A 187 -18.41 39.11 -22.64
N SER A 188 -17.41 39.88 -23.05
CA SER A 188 -16.79 39.74 -24.37
C SER A 188 -16.04 38.41 -24.48
N ALA A 189 -15.87 37.90 -25.71
CA ALA A 189 -15.03 36.72 -25.97
C ALA A 189 -13.57 36.93 -25.50
N SER A 190 -13.10 38.18 -25.48
CA SER A 190 -11.78 38.54 -24.94
C SER A 190 -11.71 38.30 -23.43
N ASP A 191 -12.72 38.75 -22.68
CA ASP A 191 -12.78 38.61 -21.22
C ASP A 191 -12.94 37.14 -20.81
N GLU A 192 -13.65 36.37 -21.64
CA GLU A 192 -13.79 34.93 -21.45
C GLU A 192 -12.47 34.19 -21.65
N LEU A 193 -11.70 34.55 -22.69
CA LEU A 193 -10.38 33.99 -22.95
C LEU A 193 -9.38 34.33 -21.83
N GLU A 194 -9.43 35.54 -21.29
CA GLU A 194 -8.58 35.97 -20.17
C GLU A 194 -8.84 35.14 -18.92
N ARG A 195 -10.11 34.93 -18.55
CA ARG A 195 -10.48 34.08 -17.40
C ARG A 195 -10.07 32.62 -17.58
N PHE A 196 -10.21 32.07 -18.78
CA PHE A 196 -9.72 30.72 -19.06
C PHE A 196 -8.20 30.62 -18.97
N THR A 197 -7.49 31.67 -19.41
CA THR A 197 -6.02 31.73 -19.32
C THR A 197 -5.59 31.75 -17.85
N GLU A 198 -6.20 32.61 -17.04
CA GLU A 198 -5.96 32.69 -15.58
C GLU A 198 -6.25 31.34 -14.89
N ALA A 199 -7.40 30.72 -15.19
CA ALA A 199 -7.73 29.41 -14.63
C ALA A 199 -6.71 28.32 -15.01
N ILE A 200 -6.19 28.34 -16.24
CA ILE A 200 -5.15 27.39 -16.68
C ILE A 200 -3.82 27.64 -15.97
N GLU A 201 -3.43 28.89 -15.75
CA GLU A 201 -2.22 29.23 -14.99
C GLU A 201 -2.31 28.75 -13.54
N ILE A 202 -3.43 29.01 -12.86
CA ILE A 202 -3.69 28.50 -11.51
C ILE A 202 -3.57 26.97 -11.46
N LEU A 203 -4.12 26.26 -12.45
CA LEU A 203 -4.01 24.80 -12.53
C LEU A 203 -2.57 24.33 -12.75
N LYS A 204 -1.78 25.04 -13.57
CA LYS A 204 -0.38 24.69 -13.83
C LYS A 204 0.50 24.90 -12.60
N GLU A 205 0.38 26.05 -11.93
CA GLU A 205 1.14 26.34 -10.70
C GLU A 205 0.86 25.32 -9.60
N GLY A 206 -0.40 24.88 -9.48
CA GLY A 206 -0.79 23.86 -8.52
C GLY A 206 -0.31 22.43 -8.84
N ILE A 207 -0.09 22.11 -10.12
CA ILE A 207 0.47 20.80 -10.54
C ILE A 207 1.99 20.76 -10.35
N GLU A 208 2.67 21.90 -10.46
CA GLU A 208 4.12 22.01 -10.34
C GLU A 208 4.64 22.18 -8.90
N SER A 209 3.75 22.51 -7.94
CA SER A 209 4.06 22.59 -6.49
C SER A 209 4.04 21.23 -5.80
#